data_AF-A0A9Q0RLX6-F1
#
_entry.id   AF-A0A9Q0RLX6-F1
#
_cell.length_a   1.000
_cell.length_b   1.000
_cell.length_c   1.000
_cell.angle_alpha   90.00
_cell.angle_beta   90.00
_cell.angle_gamma   90.00
#
_symmetry.space_group_name_H-M   'P 1'
#
loop_
_entity.id
_entity.type
_entity.pdbx_description
1 polymer ?
#
loop_
_entity_poly.entity_id
_entity_poly.type
_entity_poly.pdbx_seq_one_letter_code
_entity_poly.pdbx_strand_id
1 'polypeptide(L)'
;MEQKIKCKVQIIDTKEGIPVFFKVDGDRFRYPYTVKLLSCSEFSVKASFNRLDEPIQCIRIDGTIIKHKIISEINDMITEVEFPWYTYQKKVVPNKRRTIHLVELLFETFAIDFELQVKYYASRSTHLKWGRPLDHVLLESKNNQHDDDRKRYKFLAHNY
;
A
#
# COMPACT_ATOMS: atom_id res chain seq x y z
N MET A 1 0.74 -27.74 1.64
CA MET A 1 -0.14 -27.04 2.59
C MET A 1 -0.09 -25.57 2.21
N GLU A 2 -1.19 -24.96 1.78
CA GLU A 2 -1.16 -23.58 1.27
C GLU A 2 -1.04 -22.58 2.43
N GLN A 3 0.09 -21.89 2.54
CA GLN A 3 0.35 -20.92 3.61
C GLN A 3 -0.44 -19.63 3.35
N LYS A 4 -1.28 -19.23 4.32
CA LYS A 4 -1.98 -17.95 4.28
C LYS A 4 -1.03 -16.83 4.73
N ILE A 5 -0.50 -16.09 3.76
CA ILE A 5 0.29 -14.87 4.02
C ILE A 5 -0.68 -13.75 4.41
N LYS A 6 -0.37 -13.07 5.53
CA LYS A 6 -1.03 -11.83 5.94
C LYS A 6 0.00 -10.71 5.85
N CYS A 7 -0.33 -9.65 5.15
CA CYS A 7 0.53 -8.48 5.01
C CYS A 7 -0.20 -7.24 5.54
N LYS A 8 0.45 -6.50 6.44
CA LYS A 8 0.01 -5.19 6.91
C LYS A 8 0.87 -4.13 6.24
N VAL A 9 0.24 -3.16 5.56
CA VAL A 9 0.95 -2.06 4.89
C VAL A 9 0.65 -0.75 5.59
N GLN A 10 1.69 -0.08 6.09
CA GLN A 10 1.63 1.26 6.68
C GLN A 10 2.22 2.27 5.72
N ILE A 11 1.64 3.47 5.65
CA ILE A 11 2.13 4.57 4.81
C ILE A 11 2.30 5.80 5.70
N ILE A 12 3.52 6.32 5.77
CA ILE A 12 3.92 7.38 6.70
C ILE A 12 4.53 8.53 5.89
N ASP A 13 4.11 9.78 6.15
CA ASP A 13 4.76 10.96 5.57
C ASP A 13 6.14 11.17 6.21
N THR A 14 7.20 11.24 5.39
CA THR A 14 8.58 11.31 5.90
C THR A 14 8.98 12.67 6.46
N LYS A 15 8.27 13.75 6.11
CA LYS A 15 8.66 15.10 6.54
C LYS A 15 8.12 15.48 7.90
N GLU A 16 6.91 15.03 8.21
CA GLU A 16 6.17 15.56 9.37
C GLU A 16 5.73 14.45 10.34
N GLY A 17 5.98 13.18 10.02
CA GLY A 17 5.42 12.05 10.79
C GLY A 17 3.90 12.09 10.88
N ILE A 18 3.25 12.87 9.99
CA ILE A 18 1.79 13.05 9.98
C ILE A 18 1.17 11.74 9.48
N PRO A 19 0.12 11.25 10.17
CA PRO A 19 -0.59 10.08 9.70
C PRO A 19 -1.18 10.35 8.31
N VAL A 20 -1.00 9.40 7.39
CA VAL A 20 -1.77 9.38 6.15
C VAL A 20 -3.24 9.21 6.51
N PHE A 21 -4.15 9.91 5.84
CA PHE A 21 -5.58 9.80 6.10
C PHE A 21 -6.26 8.97 5.01
N PHE A 22 -7.40 8.39 5.35
CA PHE A 22 -8.29 7.78 4.37
C PHE A 22 -9.75 8.12 4.66
N LYS A 23 -10.61 7.85 3.69
CA LYS A 23 -12.06 7.92 3.88
C LYS A 23 -12.76 6.74 3.23
N VAL A 24 -13.93 6.40 3.74
CA VAL A 24 -14.87 5.48 3.12
C VAL A 24 -15.68 6.28 2.10
N ASP A 25 -15.57 5.92 0.83
CA ASP A 25 -16.35 6.52 -0.27
C ASP A 25 -17.56 5.66 -0.68
N GLY A 26 -17.69 4.41 -0.17
CA GLY A 26 -18.76 3.47 -0.53
C GLY A 26 -18.72 3.07 -2.01
N ASP A 27 -19.89 2.77 -2.59
CA ASP A 27 -20.02 2.29 -3.99
C ASP A 27 -19.86 3.41 -5.05
N ARG A 28 -19.48 4.61 -4.62
CA ARG A 28 -19.32 5.77 -5.52
C ARG A 28 -18.11 5.63 -6.46
N PHE A 29 -17.11 4.84 -6.08
CA PHE A 29 -15.90 4.62 -6.87
C PHE A 29 -15.56 3.14 -6.93
N ARG A 30 -14.53 2.80 -7.72
CA ARG A 30 -14.09 1.42 -7.93
C ARG A 30 -13.71 0.70 -6.64
N TYR A 31 -13.16 1.43 -5.67
CA TYR A 31 -12.82 0.90 -4.35
C TYR A 31 -13.55 1.67 -3.24
N PRO A 32 -13.96 0.98 -2.16
CA PRO A 32 -14.74 1.57 -1.08
C PRO A 32 -13.93 2.56 -0.22
N TYR A 33 -12.60 2.53 -0.32
CA TYR A 33 -11.70 3.40 0.45
C TYR A 33 -10.88 4.29 -0.49
N THR A 34 -10.61 5.52 -0.06
CA THR A 34 -9.64 6.41 -0.72
C THR A 34 -8.57 6.80 0.29
N VAL A 35 -7.31 6.49 -0.02
CA VAL A 35 -6.12 7.00 0.67
C VAL A 35 -5.84 8.43 0.20
N LYS A 36 -5.46 9.31 1.13
CA LYS A 36 -5.21 10.72 0.86
C LYS A 36 -3.73 11.01 1.05
N LEU A 37 -3.07 11.37 -0.04
CA LEU A 37 -1.65 11.69 -0.05
C LEU A 37 -1.43 13.15 -0.44
N LEU A 38 -0.37 13.73 0.09
CA LEU A 38 0.18 14.97 -0.46
C LEU A 38 0.76 14.71 -1.86
N SER A 39 0.55 15.66 -2.77
CA SER A 39 1.30 15.74 -4.02
C SER A 39 2.69 16.30 -3.75
N CYS A 40 3.69 15.88 -4.54
CA CYS A 40 5.07 16.34 -4.42
C CYS A 40 5.71 16.09 -3.04
N SER A 41 5.32 14.97 -2.43
CA SER A 41 5.86 14.46 -1.17
C SER A 41 6.48 13.08 -1.33
N GLU A 42 7.23 12.70 -0.30
CA GLU A 42 7.81 11.39 -0.12
C GLU A 42 7.15 10.71 1.09
N PHE A 43 6.84 9.43 0.92
CA PHE A 43 6.25 8.61 1.96
C PHE A 43 7.17 7.41 2.20
N SER A 44 7.23 6.95 3.44
CA SER A 44 7.78 5.64 3.76
C SER A 44 6.65 4.63 3.84
N VAL A 45 6.78 3.54 3.09
CA VAL A 45 5.82 2.43 3.12
C VAL A 45 6.49 1.25 3.81
N LYS A 46 5.86 0.78 4.90
CA LYS A 46 6.30 -0.41 5.63
C LYS A 46 5.33 -1.55 5.37
N ALA A 47 5.83 -2.70 4.98
CA ALA A 47 5.05 -3.91 4.85
C ALA A 47 5.52 -4.94 5.88
N SER A 48 4.63 -5.32 6.79
CA SER A 48 4.87 -6.32 7.83
C SER A 48 4.11 -7.61 7.50
N PHE A 49 4.79 -8.74 7.60
CA PHE A 49 4.27 -10.07 7.25
C PHE A 49 4.23 -10.95 8.48
N ASN A 50 3.24 -11.86 8.54
CA ASN A 50 3.20 -12.88 9.58
C ASN A 50 4.36 -13.88 9.45
N ARG A 51 4.74 -14.22 8.22
CA ARG A 51 5.90 -15.05 7.86
C ARG A 51 6.10 -15.02 6.34
N LEU A 52 7.32 -14.77 5.90
CA LEU A 52 7.76 -14.97 4.52
C LEU A 52 8.99 -15.87 4.50
N ASP A 53 8.90 -16.98 3.76
CA ASP A 53 9.99 -17.95 3.60
C ASP A 53 10.89 -17.61 2.39
N GLU A 54 10.52 -16.59 1.60
CA GLU A 54 11.29 -16.08 0.46
C GLU A 54 11.54 -14.57 0.61
N PRO A 55 12.72 -14.08 0.20
CA PRO A 55 13.00 -12.66 0.19
C PRO A 55 12.21 -11.94 -0.91
N ILE A 56 11.86 -10.68 -0.64
CA ILE A 56 11.29 -9.81 -1.68
C ILE A 56 12.39 -9.53 -2.71
N GLN A 57 12.14 -9.91 -3.96
CA GLN A 57 13.05 -9.63 -5.07
C GLN A 57 12.87 -8.21 -5.58
N CYS A 58 11.62 -7.77 -5.69
CA CYS A 58 11.29 -6.50 -6.32
C CYS A 58 9.99 -5.93 -5.77
N ILE A 59 9.96 -4.60 -5.61
CA ILE A 59 8.73 -3.85 -5.34
C ILE A 59 8.46 -2.95 -6.53
N ARG A 60 7.22 -2.96 -7.03
CA ARG A 60 6.79 -2.07 -8.11
C ARG A 60 5.58 -1.24 -7.71
N ILE A 61 5.58 0.01 -8.15
CA ILE A 61 4.42 0.89 -8.08
C ILE A 61 4.17 1.44 -9.48
N ASP A 62 2.98 1.20 -10.04
CA ASP A 62 2.65 1.53 -11.43
C ASP A 62 3.70 1.01 -12.44
N GLY A 63 4.24 -0.19 -12.19
CA GLY A 63 5.30 -0.79 -13.01
C GLY A 63 6.72 -0.22 -12.80
N THR A 64 6.88 0.83 -11.99
CA THR A 64 8.20 1.40 -11.65
C THR A 64 8.84 0.61 -10.52
N ILE A 65 10.08 0.15 -10.73
CA ILE A 65 10.85 -0.58 -9.72
C ILE A 65 11.31 0.37 -8.61
N ILE A 66 11.03 -0.02 -7.37
CA ILE A 66 11.38 0.71 -6.16
C ILE A 66 12.42 -0.09 -5.37
N LYS A 67 13.50 0.59 -4.97
CA LYS A 67 14.48 0.00 -4.04
C LYS A 67 13.84 -0.13 -2.65
N HIS A 68 14.02 -1.29 -2.03
CA HIS A 68 13.52 -1.57 -0.69
C HIS A 68 14.67 -1.94 0.23
N LYS A 69 14.41 -1.89 1.54
CA LYS A 69 15.30 -2.41 2.58
C LYS A 69 14.53 -3.38 3.47
N ILE A 70 15.22 -4.40 3.94
CA ILE A 70 14.71 -5.30 4.95
C ILE A 70 14.92 -4.63 6.31
N ILE A 71 13.87 -4.59 7.14
CA ILE A 71 13.89 -3.92 8.45
C ILE A 71 14.01 -4.95 9.57
N SER A 72 13.38 -6.11 9.42
CA SER A 72 13.36 -7.15 10.44
C SER A 72 13.28 -8.55 9.82
N GLU A 73 14.02 -9.46 10.44
CA GLU A 73 14.07 -10.89 10.14
C GLU A 73 14.08 -11.69 11.45
N ILE A 74 13.38 -12.81 11.49
CA ILE A 74 13.34 -13.72 12.65
C ILE A 74 13.54 -15.14 12.13
N ASN A 75 14.60 -15.82 12.57
CA ASN A 75 14.94 -17.18 12.11
C ASN A 75 15.00 -17.28 10.57
N ASP A 76 15.69 -16.33 9.94
CA ASP A 76 15.82 -16.19 8.47
C ASP A 76 14.50 -15.93 7.71
N MET A 77 13.41 -15.67 8.44
CA MET A 77 12.12 -15.29 7.84
C MET A 77 11.97 -13.78 7.88
N ILE A 78 11.71 -13.18 6.72
CA ILE A 78 11.45 -11.74 6.64
C ILE A 78 10.11 -11.45 7.30
N THR A 79 10.13 -10.52 8.25
CA THR A 79 8.93 -10.03 8.93
C THR A 79 8.58 -8.63 8.49
N GLU A 80 9.56 -7.79 8.14
CA GLU A 80 9.29 -6.39 7.76
C GLU A 80 10.21 -5.86 6.67
N VAL A 81 9.63 -5.13 5.72
CA VAL A 81 10.35 -4.38 4.67
C VAL A 81 9.87 -2.94 4.62
N GLU A 82 10.73 -2.05 4.13
CA GLU A 82 10.41 -0.64 3.95
C GLU A 82 10.89 -0.15 2.58
N PHE A 83 10.06 0.66 1.92
CA PHE A 83 10.37 1.26 0.62
C PHE A 83 9.75 2.66 0.49
N PRO A 84 10.39 3.58 -0.24
CA PRO A 84 9.86 4.91 -0.44
C PRO A 84 8.76 4.93 -1.50
N TRP A 85 7.78 5.81 -1.33
CA TRP A 85 6.80 6.16 -2.36
C TRP A 85 6.84 7.66 -2.64
N TYR A 86 7.29 7.99 -3.85
CA TYR A 86 7.40 9.37 -4.33
C TYR A 86 6.17 9.82 -5.12
N THR A 87 5.70 11.04 -4.84
CA THR A 87 4.54 11.65 -5.51
C THR A 87 4.89 12.92 -6.30
N TYR A 88 6.18 13.15 -6.58
CA TYR A 88 6.73 14.35 -7.25
C TYR A 88 6.12 14.70 -8.61
N GLN A 89 5.56 13.73 -9.34
CA GLN A 89 4.91 13.96 -10.63
C GLN A 89 3.38 13.88 -10.58
N LYS A 90 2.81 13.61 -9.41
CA LYS A 90 1.37 13.36 -9.26
C LYS A 90 0.65 14.70 -9.01
N LYS A 91 -0.09 15.17 -10.01
CA LYS A 91 -0.84 16.43 -9.94
C LYS A 91 -2.04 16.30 -9.01
N VAL A 92 -2.36 17.38 -8.30
CA VAL A 92 -3.63 17.49 -7.56
C VAL A 92 -4.77 17.36 -8.58
N VAL A 93 -5.61 16.35 -8.41
CA VAL A 93 -6.72 16.08 -9.32
C VAL A 93 -7.99 16.80 -8.86
N PRO A 94 -8.85 17.27 -9.79
CA PRO A 94 -10.13 17.90 -9.45
C PRO A 94 -11.04 17.04 -8.56
N ASN A 95 -12.02 17.69 -7.94
CA ASN A 95 -13.04 16.99 -7.16
C ASN A 95 -13.71 15.89 -8.00
N LYS A 96 -13.87 14.70 -7.40
CA LYS A 96 -14.40 13.44 -7.98
C LYS A 96 -13.42 12.55 -8.74
N ARG A 97 -12.17 12.95 -9.00
CA ARG A 97 -11.18 12.00 -9.56
C ARG A 97 -10.41 11.27 -8.47
N ARG A 98 -10.04 10.02 -8.75
CA ARG A 98 -9.13 9.18 -7.97
C ARG A 98 -8.14 8.55 -8.92
N THR A 99 -6.91 8.37 -8.46
CA THR A 99 -5.89 7.62 -9.18
C THR A 99 -5.84 6.24 -8.56
N ILE A 100 -5.81 5.19 -9.38
CA ILE A 100 -5.57 3.82 -8.92
C ILE A 100 -4.09 3.53 -9.13
N HIS A 101 -3.42 3.08 -8.08
CA HIS A 101 -2.04 2.62 -8.13
C HIS A 101 -2.00 1.12 -7.95
N LEU A 102 -1.30 0.43 -8.84
CA LEU A 102 -0.98 -0.99 -8.65
C LEU A 102 0.33 -1.08 -7.88
N VAL A 103 0.30 -1.77 -6.74
CA VAL A 103 1.49 -2.10 -5.95
C VAL A 103 1.73 -3.60 -6.06
N GLU A 104 2.94 -3.98 -6.43
CA GLU A 104 3.35 -5.38 -6.61
C GLU A 104 4.57 -5.65 -5.73
N LEU A 105 4.48 -6.69 -4.91
CA LEU A 105 5.59 -7.25 -4.15
C LEU A 105 5.92 -8.60 -4.81
N LEU A 106 7.07 -8.66 -5.45
CA LEU A 106 7.50 -9.80 -6.26
C LEU A 106 8.52 -10.63 -5.49
N PHE A 107 8.27 -11.93 -5.44
CA PHE A 107 9.12 -12.97 -4.86
C PHE A 107 9.66 -13.86 -5.98
N GLU A 108 10.45 -14.87 -5.65
CA GLU A 108 10.99 -15.79 -6.65
C GLU A 108 9.86 -16.68 -7.22
N THR A 109 8.99 -17.19 -6.35
CA THR A 109 7.95 -18.15 -6.77
C THR A 109 6.54 -17.57 -6.87
N PHE A 110 6.30 -16.36 -6.36
CA PHE A 110 4.96 -15.76 -6.37
C PHE A 110 4.98 -14.23 -6.37
N ALA A 111 3.80 -13.64 -6.55
CA ALA A 111 3.58 -12.20 -6.39
C ALA A 111 2.40 -11.90 -5.46
N ILE A 112 2.53 -10.82 -4.69
CA ILE A 112 1.45 -10.16 -3.95
C ILE A 112 1.17 -8.86 -4.67
N ASP A 113 -0.01 -8.73 -5.28
CA ASP A 113 -0.45 -7.46 -5.86
C ASP A 113 -1.73 -6.93 -5.23
N PHE A 114 -1.84 -5.61 -5.19
CA PHE A 114 -3.03 -4.91 -4.73
C PHE A 114 -3.15 -3.52 -5.37
N GLU A 115 -4.38 -3.04 -5.48
CA GLU A 115 -4.68 -1.71 -6.02
C GLU A 115 -5.07 -0.75 -4.91
N LEU A 116 -4.49 0.45 -4.95
CA LEU A 116 -4.74 1.55 -4.04
C LEU A 116 -5.47 2.68 -4.74
N GLN A 117 -6.66 3.02 -4.24
CA GLN A 117 -7.35 4.23 -4.67
C GLN A 117 -6.85 5.43 -3.88
N VAL A 118 -6.21 6.36 -4.58
CA VAL A 118 -5.56 7.53 -4.00
C VAL A 118 -6.20 8.83 -4.49
N LYS A 119 -6.28 9.83 -3.61
CA LYS A 119 -6.48 11.23 -3.98
C LYS A 119 -5.31 12.08 -3.49
N TYR A 120 -4.72 12.82 -4.43
CA TYR A 120 -3.63 13.75 -4.16
C TYR A 120 -4.15 15.13 -3.76
N TYR A 121 -3.52 15.73 -2.76
CA TYR A 121 -3.84 17.05 -2.21
C TYR A 121 -2.61 17.94 -2.16
N ALA A 122 -2.82 19.25 -2.30
CA ALA A 122 -1.78 20.23 -2.01
C ALA A 122 -1.54 20.32 -0.49
N SER A 123 -0.33 20.70 -0.07
CA SER A 123 0.07 20.87 1.34
C SER A 123 -0.88 21.76 2.15
N ARG A 124 -1.37 22.85 1.54
CA ARG A 124 -2.31 23.79 2.16
C ARG A 124 -3.77 23.30 2.26
N SER A 125 -4.09 22.09 1.79
CA SER A 125 -5.48 21.61 1.74
C SER A 125 -5.93 21.02 3.07
N THR A 126 -6.93 21.63 3.71
CA THR A 126 -7.58 21.08 4.92
C THR A 126 -8.26 19.73 4.68
N HIS A 127 -8.66 19.45 3.44
CA HIS A 127 -9.33 18.22 3.04
C HIS A 127 -8.42 16.98 3.11
N LEU A 128 -7.09 17.17 3.18
CA LEU A 128 -6.14 16.08 3.40
C LEU A 128 -6.49 15.32 4.68
N LYS A 129 -6.83 16.05 5.76
CA LYS A 129 -7.10 15.50 7.09
C LYS A 129 -8.54 15.03 7.30
N TRP A 130 -9.44 15.24 6.34
CA TRP A 130 -10.83 14.77 6.47
C TRP A 130 -10.89 13.23 6.43
N GLY A 131 -11.73 12.61 7.23
CA GLY A 131 -11.82 11.15 7.33
C GLY A 131 -11.14 10.64 8.58
N ARG A 132 -10.39 9.53 8.46
CA ARG A 132 -9.72 8.89 9.60
C ARG A 132 -8.23 8.68 9.30
N PRO A 133 -7.36 8.73 10.33
CA PRO A 133 -5.95 8.37 10.16
C PRO A 133 -5.85 6.89 9.77
N LEU A 134 -5.04 6.61 8.75
CA LEU A 134 -4.71 5.26 8.31
C LEU A 134 -3.61 4.72 9.22
N ASP A 135 -3.93 3.70 10.01
CA ASP A 135 -2.91 2.96 10.75
C ASP A 135 -2.21 1.96 9.82
N HIS A 136 -2.99 1.03 9.26
CA HIS A 136 -2.50 0.08 8.27
C HIS A 136 -3.60 -0.40 7.33
N VAL A 137 -3.16 -0.98 6.23
CA VAL A 137 -3.94 -1.74 5.28
C VAL A 137 -3.67 -3.21 5.54
N LEU A 138 -4.70 -3.99 5.80
CA LEU A 138 -4.58 -5.44 5.84
C LEU A 138 -4.84 -6.00 4.45
N LEU A 139 -3.85 -6.74 3.93
CA LEU A 139 -3.95 -7.50 2.70
C LEU A 139 -4.24 -8.96 3.08
N GLU A 140 -5.42 -9.43 2.68
CA GLU A 140 -5.80 -10.84 2.80
C GLU A 140 -5.91 -11.48 1.41
N SER A 141 -5.31 -12.68 1.27
CA SER A 141 -5.34 -13.45 0.04
C SER A 141 -6.78 -13.79 -0.31
N LYS A 142 -7.20 -13.50 -1.54
CA LYS A 142 -8.42 -14.11 -2.07
C LYS A 142 -8.09 -15.57 -2.37
N ASN A 143 -8.86 -16.51 -1.84
CA ASN A 143 -8.87 -17.88 -2.34
C ASN A 143 -9.45 -17.87 -3.76
N ASN A 144 -8.64 -17.55 -4.76
CA ASN A 144 -9.02 -17.78 -6.15
C ASN A 144 -8.41 -19.12 -6.54
N GLN A 145 -9.26 -20.13 -6.73
CA GLN A 145 -8.90 -21.45 -7.25
C GLN A 145 -8.55 -21.40 -8.75
N HIS A 146 -7.63 -20.54 -9.18
CA HIS A 146 -7.16 -20.54 -10.57
C HIS A 146 -5.64 -20.42 -10.63
N ASP A 147 -5.07 -21.35 -11.39
CA ASP A 147 -3.66 -21.60 -11.76
C ASP A 147 -2.92 -20.39 -12.34
N ASP A 148 -2.77 -19.32 -11.58
CA ASP A 148 -1.79 -18.28 -11.86
C ASP A 148 -1.03 -17.96 -10.58
N ASP A 149 0.31 -17.95 -10.63
CA ASP A 149 1.25 -17.68 -9.53
C ASP A 149 1.12 -16.27 -8.90
N ARG A 150 0.01 -15.57 -9.17
CA ARG A 150 -0.31 -14.23 -8.69
C ARG A 150 -1.51 -14.25 -7.75
N LYS A 151 -1.25 -14.04 -6.47
CA LYS A 151 -2.30 -13.89 -5.46
C LYS A 151 -2.71 -12.42 -5.40
N ARG A 152 -3.98 -12.13 -5.74
CA ARG A 152 -4.55 -10.78 -5.67
C ARG A 152 -5.18 -10.53 -4.31
N TYR A 153 -4.71 -9.52 -3.60
CA TYR A 153 -5.14 -9.23 -2.22
C TYR A 153 -6.23 -8.16 -2.19
N LYS A 154 -7.17 -8.26 -1.24
CA LYS A 154 -8.14 -7.19 -0.98
C LYS A 154 -7.55 -6.15 -0.04
N PHE A 155 -7.82 -4.88 -0.33
CA PHE A 155 -7.53 -3.76 0.55
C PHE A 155 -8.60 -3.67 1.65
N LEU A 156 -8.20 -3.88 2.90
CA LEU A 156 -9.02 -3.64 4.08
C LEU A 156 -8.33 -2.56 4.93
N ALA A 157 -8.86 -1.34 4.93
CA ALA A 157 -8.32 -0.27 5.76
C ALA A 157 -8.81 -0.41 7.21
N HIS A 158 -7.88 -0.43 8.16
CA HIS A 158 -8.15 -0.48 9.59
C HIS A 158 -7.84 0.87 10.26
N ASN A 159 -8.56 1.14 11.35
CA ASN A 159 -8.26 2.20 12.32
C ASN A 159 -8.12 1.57 13.71
N TYR A 160 -7.48 2.29 14.63
CA TYR A 160 -7.68 2.09 16.07
C TYR A 160 -9.12 2.42 16.47
#